data_AF-A0AAU6X9B8-F1
#
_entry.id   AF-A0AAU6X9B8-F1
#
_cell.length_a   1.000
_cell.length_b   1.000
_cell.length_c   1.000
_cell.angle_alpha   90.00
_cell.angle_beta   90.00
_cell.angle_gamma   90.00
#
_symmetry.space_group_name_H-M   'P 1'
#
loop_
_entity.id
_entity.type
_entity.pdbx_description
1 polymer ?
#
loop_
_entity_poly.entity_id
_entity_poly.type
_entity_poly.pdbx_seq_one_letter_code
_entity_poly.pdbx_strand_id
1 'polypeptide(L)'
;MNHQHEDERSRIRAAMDRLLTGQPTSSNGSLTAAALAAEAGVHRMALQKRHADLKEEFYARVRTETHQTPEVEKRLRKEVVRLKEALKDSRAAEAESRHRAEQMALAAAVLILRQPDSQDQPAPDNVIPLRPSTD
;
A
#
# COMPACT_ATOMS: atom_id res chain seq x y z
N MET A 1 16.79 -46.60 10.28
CA MET A 1 16.41 -45.43 9.48
C MET A 1 15.54 -44.43 10.27
N ASN A 2 14.61 -44.87 11.13
CA ASN A 2 13.74 -43.93 11.88
C ASN A 2 14.45 -43.10 12.98
N HIS A 3 15.46 -43.65 13.67
CA HIS A 3 16.16 -42.92 14.75
C HIS A 3 16.91 -41.68 14.25
N GLN A 4 17.51 -41.73 13.06
CA GLN A 4 18.17 -40.55 12.46
C GLN A 4 17.17 -39.41 12.20
N HIS A 5 15.90 -39.73 11.93
CA HIS A 5 14.86 -38.75 11.70
C HIS A 5 14.36 -38.14 13.01
N GLU A 6 14.29 -38.92 14.09
CA GLU A 6 13.94 -38.43 15.42
C GLU A 6 15.03 -37.52 16.00
N ASP A 7 16.31 -37.88 15.78
CA ASP A 7 17.46 -37.06 16.17
C ASP A 7 17.52 -35.74 15.39
N GLU A 8 17.19 -35.76 14.09
CA GLU A 8 17.05 -34.55 13.27
C GLU A 8 15.93 -33.64 13.77
N ARG A 9 14.74 -34.19 14.07
CA ARG A 9 13.60 -33.42 14.59
C ARG A 9 13.92 -32.78 15.95
N SER A 10 14.61 -33.51 16.82
CA SER A 10 15.02 -33.01 18.14
C SER A 10 16.03 -31.87 18.01
N ARG A 11 16.99 -31.97 17.10
CA ARG A 11 17.94 -30.88 16.79
C ARG A 11 17.25 -29.64 16.22
N ILE A 12 16.26 -29.83 15.34
CA ILE A 12 15.47 -28.72 14.79
C ILE A 12 14.68 -28.01 15.89
N ARG A 13 14.01 -28.75 16.78
CA ARG A 13 13.26 -28.13 17.90
C ARG A 13 14.18 -27.35 18.85
N ALA A 14 15.32 -27.93 19.22
CA ALA A 14 16.29 -27.22 20.06
C ALA A 14 16.83 -25.95 19.38
N ALA A 15 17.02 -25.97 18.07
CA ALA A 15 17.39 -24.79 17.29
C ALA A 15 16.27 -23.74 17.22
N MET A 16 15.01 -24.17 17.12
CA MET A 16 13.84 -23.27 17.18
C MET A 16 13.80 -22.53 18.52
N ASP A 17 13.96 -23.25 19.63
CA ASP A 17 13.95 -22.64 20.96
C ASP A 17 15.12 -21.66 21.15
N ARG A 18 16.33 -21.98 20.66
CA ARG A 18 17.48 -21.06 20.66
C ARG A 18 17.23 -19.78 19.84
N LEU A 19 16.61 -19.91 18.67
CA LEU A 19 16.26 -18.76 17.83
C LEU A 19 15.18 -17.88 18.47
N LEU A 20 14.18 -18.48 19.11
CA LEU A 20 13.08 -17.77 19.77
C LEU A 20 13.54 -17.07 21.06
N THR A 21 14.44 -17.69 21.82
CA THR A 21 15.05 -17.12 23.03
C THR A 21 16.14 -16.08 22.73
N GLY A 22 16.48 -15.86 21.46
CA GLY A 22 17.47 -14.86 21.04
C GLY A 22 18.92 -15.25 21.33
N GLN A 23 19.21 -16.55 21.49
CA GLN A 23 20.56 -17.09 21.68
C GLN A 23 20.99 -17.98 20.49
N PRO A 24 21.07 -17.42 19.26
CA PRO A 24 21.56 -18.18 18.11
C PRO A 24 23.03 -18.56 18.30
N THR A 25 23.37 -19.82 18.04
CA THR A 25 24.75 -20.33 18.18
C THR A 25 25.48 -20.40 16.84
N SER A 26 24.76 -20.73 15.76
CA SER A 26 25.34 -20.98 14.44
C SER A 26 24.70 -20.16 13.32
N SER A 27 23.71 -19.31 13.65
CA SER A 27 22.95 -18.50 12.70
C SER A 27 23.03 -17.01 13.03
N ASN A 28 22.62 -16.17 12.07
CA ASN A 28 22.59 -14.71 12.21
C ASN A 28 21.43 -14.19 13.09
N GLY A 29 20.76 -15.06 13.86
CA GLY A 29 19.60 -14.71 14.69
C GLY A 29 18.34 -14.33 13.93
N SER A 30 18.30 -14.48 12.60
CA SER A 30 17.11 -14.20 11.81
C SER A 30 16.04 -15.29 12.01
N LEU A 31 14.78 -14.89 12.18
CA LEU A 31 13.66 -15.83 12.32
C LEU A 31 13.17 -16.36 10.96
N THR A 32 14.05 -17.01 10.20
CA THR A 32 13.77 -17.56 8.87
C THR A 32 14.09 -19.04 8.80
N ALA A 33 13.43 -19.78 7.89
CA ALA A 33 13.69 -21.20 7.67
C ALA A 33 15.16 -21.51 7.27
N ALA A 34 15.86 -20.56 6.63
CA ALA A 34 17.27 -20.71 6.30
C ALA A 34 18.18 -20.62 7.53
N ALA A 35 17.89 -19.66 8.42
CA ALA A 35 18.59 -19.53 9.69
C ALA A 35 18.31 -20.72 10.62
N LEU A 36 17.07 -21.23 10.65
CA LEU A 36 16.73 -22.46 11.39
C LEU A 36 17.50 -23.68 10.87
N ALA A 37 17.61 -23.83 9.55
CA ALA A 37 18.38 -24.91 8.95
C ALA A 37 19.88 -24.83 9.31
N ALA A 38 20.45 -23.62 9.24
CA ALA A 38 21.83 -23.37 9.66
C ALA A 38 22.04 -23.63 11.17
N GLU A 39 21.09 -23.21 12.01
CA GLU A 39 21.15 -23.37 13.47
C GLU A 39 21.01 -24.83 13.92
N ALA A 40 20.20 -25.63 13.22
CA ALA A 40 20.03 -27.06 13.48
C ALA A 40 21.09 -27.94 12.80
N GLY A 41 21.94 -27.36 11.95
CA GLY A 41 22.94 -28.10 11.16
C GLY A 41 22.29 -29.06 10.15
N VAL A 42 21.13 -28.70 9.60
CA VAL A 42 20.38 -29.51 8.63
C VAL A 42 20.32 -28.80 7.27
N HIS A 43 20.29 -29.58 6.19
CA HIS A 43 20.18 -29.01 4.85
C HIS A 43 18.79 -28.37 4.63
N ARG A 44 18.73 -27.19 3.99
CA ARG A 44 17.47 -26.46 3.73
C ARG A 44 16.40 -27.31 3.03
N MET A 45 16.81 -28.18 2.10
CA MET A 45 15.88 -29.09 1.40
C MET A 45 15.27 -30.15 2.32
N ALA A 46 16.01 -30.61 3.34
CA ALA A 46 15.48 -31.56 4.31
C ALA A 46 14.37 -30.90 5.15
N LEU A 47 14.59 -29.65 5.58
CA LEU A 47 13.57 -28.88 6.29
C LEU A 47 12.33 -28.63 5.43
N GLN A 48 12.48 -28.39 4.13
CA GLN A 48 11.35 -28.10 3.23
C GLN A 48 10.56 -29.35 2.80
N LYS A 49 11.23 -30.46 2.51
CA LYS A 49 10.59 -31.68 1.98
C LYS A 49 10.20 -32.69 3.05
N ARG A 50 10.99 -32.82 4.12
CA ARG A 50 10.84 -33.88 5.14
C ARG A 50 10.29 -33.36 6.47
N HIS A 51 10.52 -32.08 6.78
CA HIS A 51 10.11 -31.45 8.04
C HIS A 51 9.30 -30.17 7.83
N ALA A 52 8.38 -30.20 6.86
CA ALA A 52 7.50 -29.07 6.55
C ALA A 52 6.61 -28.69 7.75
N ASP A 53 6.23 -29.68 8.55
CA ASP A 53 5.52 -29.54 9.82
C ASP A 53 6.29 -28.68 10.83
N LEU A 54 7.57 -28.96 11.04
CA LEU A 54 8.41 -28.19 11.98
C LEU A 54 8.65 -26.76 11.49
N LYS A 55 8.72 -26.56 10.17
CA LYS A 55 8.77 -25.21 9.58
C LYS A 55 7.49 -24.43 9.90
N GLU A 56 6.33 -25.05 9.77
CA GLU A 56 5.05 -24.41 10.10
C GLU A 56 4.90 -24.13 11.59
N GLU A 57 5.31 -25.07 12.45
CA GLU A 57 5.38 -24.89 13.91
C GLU A 57 6.29 -23.70 14.27
N PHE A 58 7.46 -23.59 13.63
CA PHE A 58 8.37 -22.47 13.84
C PHE A 58 7.74 -21.13 13.48
N TYR A 59 7.12 -21.01 12.31
CA TYR A 59 6.45 -19.77 11.94
C TYR A 59 5.23 -19.47 12.82
N ALA A 60 4.51 -20.48 13.31
CA ALA A 60 3.43 -20.30 14.29
C ALA A 60 3.99 -19.74 15.60
N ARG A 61 5.05 -20.35 16.16
CA ARG A 61 5.70 -19.90 17.38
C ARG A 61 6.34 -18.52 17.26
N VAL A 62 7.02 -18.22 16.15
CA VAL A 62 7.54 -16.86 15.87
C VAL A 62 6.41 -15.82 15.88
N ARG A 63 5.22 -16.16 15.35
CA ARG A 63 4.06 -15.27 15.40
C ARG A 63 3.51 -15.09 16.81
N THR A 64 3.46 -16.17 17.60
CA THR A 64 2.92 -16.16 18.97
C THR A 64 3.86 -15.54 19.99
N GLU A 65 5.13 -15.93 19.99
CA GLU A 65 6.11 -15.52 21.01
C GLU A 65 6.69 -14.15 20.71
N THR A 66 7.11 -13.90 19.46
CA THR A 66 7.81 -12.65 19.17
C THR A 66 6.83 -11.46 19.12
N HIS A 67 5.51 -11.66 18.91
CA HIS A 67 4.54 -10.60 18.60
C HIS A 67 5.02 -9.62 17.50
N GLN A 68 6.10 -9.96 16.81
CA GLN A 68 6.78 -9.10 15.87
C GLN A 68 6.13 -9.34 14.53
N THR A 69 5.24 -8.42 14.20
CA THR A 69 4.85 -8.12 12.83
C THR A 69 6.12 -8.17 11.97
N PRO A 70 6.26 -9.15 11.06
CA PRO A 70 7.46 -9.31 10.26
C PRO A 70 7.77 -7.99 9.54
N GLU A 71 9.05 -7.70 9.33
CA GLU A 71 9.53 -6.43 8.76
C GLU A 71 8.81 -6.10 7.44
N VAL A 72 8.48 -7.13 6.65
CA VAL A 72 7.65 -7.07 5.44
C VAL A 72 6.23 -6.55 5.72
N GLU A 73 5.58 -7.02 6.79
CA GLU A 73 4.26 -6.55 7.18
C GLU A 73 4.31 -5.15 7.80
N LYS A 74 5.39 -4.77 8.50
CA LYS A 74 5.62 -3.37 8.90
C LYS A 74 5.78 -2.45 7.70
N ARG A 75 6.52 -2.88 6.67
CA ARG A 75 6.67 -2.16 5.40
C ARG A 75 5.32 -2.04 4.68
N LEU A 76 4.55 -3.12 4.63
CA LEU A 76 3.21 -3.13 4.05
C LEU A 76 2.26 -2.18 4.80
N ARG A 77 2.30 -2.16 6.13
CA ARG A 77 1.51 -1.22 6.93
C ARG A 77 1.91 0.24 6.65
N LYS A 78 3.21 0.54 6.51
CA LYS A 78 3.68 1.88 6.11
C LYS A 78 3.16 2.26 4.71
N GLU A 79 3.15 1.31 3.79
CA GLU A 79 2.67 1.53 2.42
C GLU A 79 1.15 1.73 2.39
N VAL A 80 0.38 0.97 3.18
CA VAL A 80 -1.07 1.16 3.34
C VAL A 80 -1.39 2.52 3.94
N VAL A 81 -0.64 2.99 4.93
CA VAL A 81 -0.83 4.34 5.51
C VAL A 81 -0.54 5.40 4.45
N ARG A 82 0.59 5.30 3.75
CA ARG A 82 0.97 6.22 2.67
C ARG A 82 -0.09 6.28 1.56
N LEU A 83 -0.61 5.12 1.14
CA LEU A 83 -1.64 5.03 0.12
C LEU A 83 -2.98 5.62 0.59
N LYS A 84 -3.34 5.43 1.87
CA LYS A 84 -4.54 6.05 2.45
C LYS A 84 -4.42 7.58 2.53
N GLU A 85 -3.24 8.09 2.89
CA GLU A 85 -2.96 9.53 2.88
C GLU A 85 -3.06 10.09 1.46
N ALA A 86 -2.39 9.46 0.48
CA ALA A 86 -2.48 9.87 -0.92
C ALA A 86 -3.94 9.85 -1.46
N LEU A 87 -4.75 8.86 -1.07
CA LEU A 87 -6.17 8.80 -1.43
C LEU A 87 -6.97 9.95 -0.79
N LYS A 88 -6.67 10.29 0.45
CA LYS A 88 -7.31 11.41 1.16
C LYS A 88 -6.98 12.74 0.47
N ASP A 89 -5.71 12.95 0.12
CA ASP A 89 -5.25 14.16 -0.56
C ASP A 89 -5.85 14.28 -1.96
N SER A 90 -5.87 13.18 -2.71
CA SER A 90 -6.51 13.13 -4.04
C SER A 90 -8.01 13.43 -3.97
N ARG A 91 -8.73 12.90 -2.97
CA ARG A 91 -10.15 13.21 -2.76
C ARG A 91 -10.38 14.66 -2.37
N ALA A 92 -9.49 15.26 -1.58
CA ALA A 92 -9.58 16.67 -1.23
C ALA A 92 -9.38 17.57 -2.46
N ALA A 93 -8.40 17.24 -3.31
CA ALA A 93 -8.16 17.95 -4.56
C ALA A 93 -9.34 17.82 -5.54
N GLU A 94 -9.97 16.64 -5.64
CA GLU A 94 -11.19 16.47 -6.44
C GLU A 94 -12.35 17.31 -5.92
N ALA A 95 -12.57 17.33 -4.60
CA ALA A 95 -13.62 18.13 -3.99
C ALA A 95 -13.41 19.62 -4.24
N GLU A 96 -12.18 20.11 -4.13
CA GLU A 96 -11.83 21.51 -4.41
C GLU A 96 -11.99 21.85 -5.90
N SER A 97 -11.63 20.93 -6.79
CA SER A 97 -11.81 21.09 -8.23
C SER A 97 -13.30 21.16 -8.61
N ARG A 98 -14.12 20.25 -8.06
CA ARG A 98 -15.58 20.27 -8.24
C ARG A 98 -16.19 21.56 -7.72
N HIS A 99 -15.79 22.00 -6.52
CA HIS A 99 -16.32 23.23 -5.95
C HIS A 99 -15.98 24.45 -6.81
N ARG A 100 -14.75 24.54 -7.33
CA ARG A 100 -14.36 25.60 -8.27
C ARG A 100 -15.16 25.54 -9.58
N ALA A 101 -15.38 24.34 -10.13
CA ALA A 101 -16.17 24.17 -11.35
C ALA A 101 -17.63 24.60 -11.13
N GLU A 102 -18.23 24.25 -10.00
CA GLU A 102 -19.59 24.69 -9.62
C GLU A 102 -19.68 26.21 -9.48
N GLN A 103 -18.72 26.84 -8.82
CA GLN A 103 -18.68 28.30 -8.69
C GLN A 103 -18.55 28.99 -10.06
N MET A 104 -17.69 28.47 -10.94
CA MET A 104 -17.54 29.00 -12.31
C MET A 104 -18.82 28.82 -13.12
N ALA A 105 -19.46 27.65 -13.04
CA ALA A 105 -20.71 27.39 -13.74
C ALA A 105 -21.83 28.33 -13.25
N LEU A 106 -21.92 28.58 -11.94
CA LEU A 106 -22.87 29.52 -11.36
C LEU A 106 -22.58 30.96 -11.82
N ALA A 107 -21.33 31.40 -11.79
CA ALA A 107 -20.94 32.73 -12.26
C ALA A 107 -21.27 32.92 -13.75
N ALA A 108 -20.98 31.92 -14.59
CA ALA A 108 -21.33 31.92 -16.01
C ALA A 108 -22.85 32.01 -16.22
N ALA A 109 -23.64 31.22 -15.47
CA ALA A 109 -25.10 31.25 -15.55
C ALA A 109 -25.66 32.63 -15.14
N VAL A 110 -25.13 33.24 -14.08
CA VAL A 110 -25.53 34.60 -13.66
C VAL A 110 -25.18 35.63 -14.71
N LEU A 111 -24.02 35.54 -15.36
CA LEU A 111 -23.64 36.45 -16.44
C LEU A 111 -24.55 36.31 -17.66
N ILE A 112 -24.91 35.08 -18.04
CA ILE A 112 -25.86 34.80 -19.13
C ILE A 112 -27.23 35.38 -18.80
N LEU A 113 -27.72 35.18 -17.57
CA LEU A 113 -29.02 35.71 -17.13
C LEU A 113 -29.03 37.23 -16.91
N ARG A 114 -27.87 37.83 -16.64
CA ARG A 114 -27.68 39.29 -16.53
C ARG A 114 -27.47 39.97 -17.89
N GLN A 115 -27.48 39.23 -18.99
CA GLN A 115 -27.66 39.78 -20.33
C GLN A 115 -29.14 39.78 -20.77
N PRO A 116 -30.05 40.55 -20.15
CA PRO A 116 -31.14 41.17 -20.89
C PRO A 116 -30.72 42.60 -21.29
N ASP A 117 -30.92 42.93 -22.55
CA ASP A 117 -31.05 44.30 -23.09
C ASP A 117 -29.81 45.09 -23.49
N SER A 118 -28.73 44.45 -23.99
CA SER A 118 -27.70 45.18 -24.77
C SER A 118 -27.83 45.03 -26.29
N GLN A 119 -28.87 44.36 -26.78
CA GLN A 119 -29.15 44.22 -28.22
C GLN A 119 -30.24 45.17 -28.74
N ASP A 120 -30.91 45.94 -27.86
CA ASP A 120 -31.99 46.87 -28.22
C ASP A 120 -31.72 48.33 -27.80
N GLN A 121 -30.45 48.73 -27.67
CA GLN A 121 -30.14 50.17 -27.59
C GLN A 121 -30.15 50.75 -29.01
N PRO A 122 -30.99 51.76 -29.30
CA PRO A 122 -30.93 52.45 -30.58
C PRO A 122 -29.50 52.99 -30.74
N ALA A 123 -28.86 52.59 -31.84
CA ALA A 123 -27.51 53.01 -32.14
C ALA A 123 -27.43 54.55 -32.01
N PRO A 124 -26.49 55.09 -31.22
CA PRO A 124 -26.29 56.53 -31.21
C PRO A 124 -25.94 57.00 -32.63
N ASP A 125 -26.30 58.23 -32.99
CA ASP A 125 -26.19 58.82 -34.35
C ASP A 125 -24.78 58.75 -34.99
N ASN A 126 -23.78 58.24 -34.26
CA ASN A 126 -22.39 58.09 -34.65
C ASN A 126 -21.96 56.65 -35.01
N VAL A 127 -22.88 55.68 -35.08
CA VAL A 127 -22.54 54.29 -35.46
C VAL A 127 -23.13 53.93 -36.81
N ILE A 128 -22.27 53.63 -37.79
CA ILE A 128 -22.68 53.17 -39.13
C ILE A 128 -22.70 51.63 -39.13
N PRO A 129 -23.87 50.97 -39.31
CA PRO A 129 -23.92 49.53 -39.40
C PRO A 129 -23.35 49.07 -40.75
N LEU A 130 -22.25 48.31 -40.70
CA LEU A 130 -21.68 47.63 -41.86
C LEU A 130 -22.60 46.47 -42.25
N ARG A 131 -23.40 46.67 -43.30
CA ARG A 131 -24.15 45.57 -43.93
C ARG A 131 -23.16 44.67 -44.67
N PRO A 132 -23.26 43.33 -44.56
CA PRO A 132 -22.48 42.44 -45.40
C PRO A 132 -22.95 42.61 -46.85
N SER A 133 -21.98 42.91 -47.73
CA SER A 133 -22.18 42.94 -49.18
C SER A 133 -22.56 41.53 -49.64
N THR A 134 -23.82 41.32 -50.02
CA THR A 134 -24.22 40.18 -50.83
C THR A 134 -23.85 40.49 -52.27
N ASP A 135 -22.86 39.78 -52.79
CA ASP A 135 -22.63 39.55 -54.22
C ASP A 135 -22.97 38.07 -54.51
#